data_AF-A0A9E5G7I4-F1
#
_entry.id   AF-A0A9E5G7I4-F1
#
_cell.length_a   1.000
_cell.length_b   1.000
_cell.length_c   1.000
_cell.angle_alpha   90.00
_cell.angle_beta   90.00
_cell.angle_gamma   90.00
#
_symmetry.space_group_name_H-M   'P 1'
#
loop_
_entity.id
_entity.type
_entity.pdbx_description
1 polymer ?
#
loop_
_entity_poly.entity_id
_entity_poly.type
_entity_poly.pdbx_seq_one_letter_code
_entity_poly.pdbx_strand_id
1 'polypeptide(L)'
;MSALTACGAKPAASSSAAASSTATSQPATGEKTAIKFYGKCIEYTSGPMMTDALEKALADKYAIDSIQIDWSNMDTVIRTGIASNDPCDIYNYPASSMANFADTAVDLTPYLDADPEFKAYFSQAALDACTVDGKIVCLPWESNFSVILGNKEAIEAAGVTIPDAWTFEEFTAACEKIKAAGSFPFTNATDLNRGAWIYRNAMLSEATSAGKAADYVAGSLGFDSDESKAALEKTKALYDASYYNFIKMSGESVYE
;
A
#
# COMPACT_ATOMS: atom_id res chain seq x y z
N MET A 1 -6.77 67.45 -25.90
CA MET A 1 -7.88 67.93 -25.05
C MET A 1 -7.73 67.23 -23.72
N SER A 2 -6.99 67.85 -22.80
CA SER A 2 -7.52 68.73 -21.75
C SER A 2 -7.97 67.93 -20.54
N ALA A 3 -7.17 68.07 -19.48
CA ALA A 3 -7.48 67.70 -18.11
C ALA A 3 -8.76 68.38 -17.60
N LEU A 4 -9.35 67.87 -16.51
CA LEU A 4 -9.45 68.59 -15.23
C LEU A 4 -10.22 67.77 -14.17
N THR A 5 -9.59 67.67 -13.01
CA THR A 5 -10.12 67.29 -11.69
C THR A 5 -11.13 68.33 -11.17
N ALA A 6 -12.17 67.92 -10.41
CA ALA A 6 -12.54 68.52 -9.11
C ALA A 6 -13.90 68.01 -8.54
N CYS A 7 -13.85 67.64 -7.25
CA CYS A 7 -14.81 67.84 -6.13
C CYS A 7 -16.30 67.47 -6.32
N GLY A 8 -16.99 66.72 -5.46
CA GLY A 8 -16.89 66.58 -4.00
C GLY A 8 -18.16 67.14 -3.36
N ALA A 9 -18.99 66.31 -2.70
CA ALA A 9 -19.93 66.69 -1.62
C ALA A 9 -20.74 65.49 -1.09
N LYS A 10 -20.66 65.25 0.22
CA LYS A 10 -21.72 64.65 1.06
C LYS A 10 -22.09 65.74 2.08
N PRO A 11 -23.36 65.88 2.53
CA PRO A 11 -23.70 65.31 3.85
C PRO A 11 -25.15 64.82 4.05
N ALA A 12 -25.31 64.00 5.09
CA ALA A 12 -26.44 63.78 6.02
C ALA A 12 -27.81 63.30 5.47
N ALA A 13 -28.23 62.05 5.76
CA ALA A 13 -28.88 61.55 6.99
C ALA A 13 -30.39 61.80 7.03
N SER A 14 -31.19 60.74 6.87
CA SER A 14 -32.54 60.63 7.39
C SER A 14 -32.77 59.23 7.93
N SER A 15 -33.29 59.21 9.16
CA SER A 15 -33.55 58.06 10.02
C SER A 15 -34.76 57.26 9.52
N SER A 16 -34.66 55.94 9.49
CA SER A 16 -35.81 55.05 9.55
C SER A 16 -35.51 53.89 10.49
N ALA A 17 -36.33 53.78 11.54
CA ALA A 17 -36.28 52.72 12.53
C ALA A 17 -36.65 51.37 11.89
N ALA A 18 -35.87 50.33 12.18
CA ALA A 18 -36.24 48.96 11.88
C ALA A 18 -36.13 48.13 13.17
N ALA A 19 -37.22 47.42 13.43
CA ALA A 19 -37.51 46.65 14.62
C ALA A 19 -36.50 45.54 14.87
N SER A 20 -36.24 45.29 16.16
CA SER A 20 -35.57 44.11 16.66
C SER A 20 -36.28 42.84 16.17
N SER A 21 -35.61 42.07 15.32
CA SER A 21 -35.89 40.65 15.15
C SER A 21 -34.88 39.87 15.97
N THR A 22 -35.37 39.25 17.04
CA THR A 22 -34.64 38.24 17.80
C THR A 22 -34.42 37.05 16.86
N ALA A 23 -33.22 36.93 16.30
CA ALA A 23 -32.81 35.75 15.58
C ALA A 23 -32.53 34.65 16.61
N THR A 24 -33.46 33.70 16.72
CA THR A 24 -33.26 32.44 17.41
C THR A 24 -32.10 31.72 16.74
N SER A 25 -30.98 31.54 17.45
CA SER A 25 -29.84 30.75 16.98
C SER A 25 -30.26 29.28 16.86
N GLN A 26 -30.45 28.83 15.62
CA GLN A 26 -30.43 27.42 15.29
C GLN A 26 -29.00 26.90 15.53
N PRO A 27 -28.80 25.72 16.13
CA PRO A 27 -27.46 25.17 16.29
C PRO A 27 -26.85 24.98 14.91
N ALA A 28 -25.66 25.53 14.68
CA ALA A 28 -24.85 25.13 13.55
C ALA A 28 -24.53 23.65 13.75
N THR A 29 -25.16 22.78 12.97
CA THR A 29 -24.59 21.45 12.71
C THR A 29 -23.32 21.72 11.92
N GLY A 30 -22.19 21.85 12.63
CA GLY A 30 -20.91 22.17 12.02
C GLY A 30 -20.64 21.23 10.84
N GLU A 31 -20.32 21.80 9.69
CA GLU A 31 -19.91 21.05 8.52
C GLU A 31 -18.68 20.21 8.89
N LYS A 32 -18.77 18.89 8.73
CA LYS A 32 -17.67 17.97 9.07
C LYS A 32 -16.51 18.23 8.12
N THR A 33 -15.29 18.12 8.63
CA THR A 33 -14.10 18.19 7.77
C THR A 33 -14.11 17.00 6.80
N ALA A 34 -14.09 17.29 5.50
CA ALA A 34 -14.00 16.28 4.46
C ALA A 34 -12.56 15.74 4.36
N ILE A 35 -12.42 14.42 4.17
CA ILE A 35 -11.14 13.72 4.02
C ILE A 35 -11.21 12.84 2.77
N LYS A 36 -10.38 13.12 1.76
CA LYS A 36 -10.23 12.30 0.55
C LYS A 36 -9.16 11.24 0.80
N PHE A 37 -9.56 9.97 0.89
CA PHE A 37 -8.68 8.85 1.25
C PHE A 37 -8.54 7.84 0.11
N TYR A 38 -7.37 7.75 -0.51
CA TYR A 38 -7.05 6.69 -1.49
C TYR A 38 -6.60 5.41 -0.78
N GLY A 39 -7.53 4.74 -0.12
CA GLY A 39 -7.23 3.56 0.70
C GLY A 39 -8.18 2.37 0.56
N LYS A 40 -9.20 2.48 -0.29
CA LYS A 40 -10.17 1.39 -0.46
C LYS A 40 -9.58 0.28 -1.33
N CYS A 41 -8.89 -0.66 -0.68
CA CYS A 41 -8.40 -1.87 -1.32
C CYS A 41 -9.55 -2.87 -1.47
N ILE A 42 -9.88 -3.29 -2.70
CA ILE A 42 -10.95 -4.27 -2.94
C ILE A 42 -10.41 -5.67 -3.29
N GLU A 43 -9.09 -5.85 -3.33
CA GLU A 43 -8.45 -7.13 -3.63
C GLU A 43 -8.64 -8.16 -2.50
N TYR A 44 -8.86 -7.66 -1.29
CA TYR A 44 -9.13 -8.46 -0.11
C TYR A 44 -10.55 -8.18 0.37
N THR A 45 -11.27 -9.23 0.78
CA THR A 45 -12.64 -9.11 1.29
C THR A 45 -12.74 -8.21 2.52
N SER A 46 -11.67 -8.11 3.30
CA SER A 46 -11.57 -7.23 4.47
C SER A 46 -11.46 -5.75 4.13
N GLY A 47 -10.93 -5.38 2.96
CA GLY A 47 -10.59 -3.99 2.67
C GLY A 47 -11.80 -3.03 2.70
N PRO A 48 -12.91 -3.32 2.01
CA PRO A 48 -14.14 -2.52 2.14
C PRO A 48 -14.68 -2.49 3.58
N MET A 49 -14.61 -3.62 4.30
CA MET A 49 -15.07 -3.68 5.70
C MET A 49 -14.25 -2.76 6.61
N MET A 50 -12.94 -2.66 6.37
CA MET A 50 -12.04 -1.78 7.13
C MET A 50 -12.34 -0.30 6.85
N THR A 51 -12.54 0.09 5.59
CA THR A 51 -12.90 1.48 5.26
C THR A 51 -14.28 1.86 5.79
N ASP A 52 -15.27 0.95 5.71
CA ASP A 52 -16.60 1.18 6.27
C ASP A 52 -16.55 1.33 7.80
N ALA A 53 -15.72 0.53 8.48
CA ALA A 53 -15.51 0.62 9.92
C ALA A 53 -14.82 1.93 10.31
N LEU A 54 -13.82 2.37 9.54
CA LEU A 54 -13.12 3.65 9.72
C LEU A 54 -14.09 4.83 9.58
N GLU A 55 -14.83 4.87 8.47
CA GLU A 55 -15.83 5.90 8.18
C GLU A 55 -16.87 5.99 9.30
N LYS A 56 -17.38 4.85 9.77
CA LYS A 56 -18.33 4.78 10.88
C LYS A 56 -17.73 5.25 12.20
N ALA A 57 -16.50 4.84 12.52
CA ALA A 57 -15.84 5.17 13.78
C ALA A 57 -15.52 6.67 13.91
N LEU A 58 -15.34 7.36 12.79
CA LEU A 58 -14.97 8.76 12.72
C LEU A 58 -16.09 9.67 12.19
N ALA A 59 -17.28 9.13 11.97
CA ALA A 59 -18.40 9.82 11.37
C ALA A 59 -18.88 11.03 12.17
N ASP A 60 -18.62 11.12 13.48
CA ASP A 60 -18.97 12.29 14.29
C ASP A 60 -18.08 13.51 13.97
N LYS A 61 -16.86 13.28 13.48
CA LYS A 61 -15.83 14.31 13.27
C LYS A 61 -15.54 14.60 11.81
N TYR A 62 -15.52 13.56 10.96
CA TYR A 62 -15.03 13.64 9.60
C TYR A 62 -16.06 13.10 8.60
N ALA A 63 -16.01 13.62 7.38
CA ALA A 63 -16.65 13.05 6.20
C ALA A 63 -15.55 12.42 5.34
N ILE A 64 -15.26 11.14 5.58
CA ILE A 64 -14.20 10.42 4.88
C ILE A 64 -14.78 9.82 3.60
N ASP A 65 -14.13 10.11 2.46
CA ASP A 65 -14.42 9.52 1.15
C ASP A 65 -13.30 8.53 0.81
N SER A 66 -13.55 7.24 1.05
CA SER A 66 -12.60 6.16 0.75
C SER A 66 -12.71 5.72 -0.70
N ILE A 67 -11.70 6.07 -1.50
CA ILE A 67 -11.67 5.86 -2.96
C ILE A 67 -10.74 4.69 -3.28
N GLN A 68 -11.19 3.83 -4.20
CA GLN A 68 -10.38 2.75 -4.75
C GLN A 68 -9.54 3.29 -5.90
N ILE A 69 -8.22 3.06 -5.83
CA ILE A 69 -7.28 3.36 -6.90
C ILE A 69 -6.50 2.08 -7.23
N ASP A 70 -6.38 1.76 -8.52
CA ASP A 70 -5.55 0.64 -8.97
C ASP A 70 -4.08 0.89 -8.64
N TRP A 71 -3.38 -0.11 -8.10
CA TRP A 71 -1.98 0.02 -7.69
C TRP A 71 -1.05 0.50 -8.81
N SER A 72 -1.33 0.08 -10.06
CA SER A 72 -0.55 0.49 -11.24
C SER A 72 -0.77 1.94 -11.64
N ASN A 73 -1.84 2.58 -11.16
CA ASN A 73 -2.21 3.95 -11.48
C ASN A 73 -2.04 4.93 -10.29
N MET A 74 -1.72 4.41 -9.10
CA MET A 74 -1.63 5.22 -7.87
C MET A 74 -0.71 6.44 -8.04
N ASP A 75 0.51 6.24 -8.56
CA ASP A 75 1.46 7.33 -8.80
C ASP A 75 0.90 8.43 -9.69
N THR A 76 0.27 8.04 -10.81
CA THR A 76 -0.33 8.98 -11.76
C THR A 76 -1.45 9.78 -11.10
N VAL A 77 -2.32 9.13 -10.33
CA VAL A 77 -3.45 9.77 -9.67
C VAL A 77 -2.97 10.76 -8.61
N ILE A 78 -2.02 10.37 -7.76
CA ILE A 78 -1.45 11.27 -6.73
C ILE A 78 -0.83 12.51 -7.39
N ARG A 79 0.03 12.33 -8.42
CA ARG A 79 0.65 13.46 -9.12
C ARG A 79 -0.37 14.37 -9.80
N THR A 80 -1.42 13.79 -10.39
CA THR A 80 -2.48 14.55 -11.06
C THR A 80 -3.27 15.41 -10.08
N GLY A 81 -3.61 14.86 -8.90
CA GLY A 81 -4.27 15.61 -7.84
C GLY A 81 -3.43 16.79 -7.35
N ILE A 82 -2.14 16.55 -7.08
CA ILE A 82 -1.19 17.62 -6.70
C ILE A 82 -1.10 18.69 -7.78
N ALA A 83 -0.89 18.30 -9.04
CA ALA A 83 -0.75 19.24 -10.17
C ALA A 83 -2.03 20.06 -10.44
N SER A 84 -3.20 19.48 -10.13
CA SER A 84 -4.51 20.12 -10.31
C SER A 84 -4.96 20.93 -9.08
N ASN A 85 -4.11 21.02 -8.05
CA ASN A 85 -4.44 21.67 -6.77
C ASN A 85 -5.67 21.06 -6.08
N ASP A 86 -5.86 19.75 -6.24
CA ASP A 86 -6.88 18.91 -5.58
C ASP A 86 -6.27 17.55 -5.17
N PRO A 87 -5.25 17.54 -4.29
CA PRO A 87 -4.62 16.30 -3.81
C PRO A 87 -5.60 15.48 -2.95
N CYS A 88 -5.26 14.20 -2.72
CA CYS A 88 -5.84 13.46 -1.61
C CYS A 88 -5.21 13.90 -0.28
N ASP A 89 -5.92 13.66 0.82
CA ASP A 89 -5.41 13.92 2.16
C ASP A 89 -4.56 12.74 2.65
N ILE A 90 -4.99 11.52 2.32
CA ILE A 90 -4.34 10.27 2.76
C ILE A 90 -4.36 9.29 1.59
N TYR A 91 -3.30 8.51 1.43
CA TYR A 91 -3.24 7.39 0.51
C TYR A 91 -2.53 6.20 1.13
N ASN A 92 -3.00 5.00 0.81
CA ASN A 92 -2.34 3.75 1.17
C ASN A 92 -1.48 3.29 -0.01
N TYR A 93 -0.17 3.17 0.21
CA TYR A 93 0.77 2.76 -0.83
C TYR A 93 2.05 2.16 -0.22
N PRO A 94 2.83 1.32 -0.94
CA PRO A 94 4.03 0.70 -0.38
C PRO A 94 5.04 1.71 0.15
N ALA A 95 5.59 1.44 1.34
CA ALA A 95 6.60 2.31 1.98
C ALA A 95 7.80 2.61 1.05
N SER A 96 8.23 1.62 0.26
CA SER A 96 9.31 1.76 -0.72
C SER A 96 9.05 2.83 -1.79
N SER A 97 7.78 3.13 -2.05
CA SER A 97 7.38 4.14 -3.03
C SER A 97 7.13 5.51 -2.41
N MET A 98 7.19 5.64 -1.07
CA MET A 98 6.91 6.92 -0.39
C MET A 98 7.95 7.98 -0.67
N ALA A 99 9.19 7.58 -0.94
CA ALA A 99 10.26 8.49 -1.38
C ALA A 99 9.85 9.30 -2.62
N ASN A 100 8.99 8.77 -3.49
CA ASN A 100 8.51 9.46 -4.69
C ASN A 100 7.64 10.70 -4.41
N PHE A 101 7.12 10.82 -3.20
CA PHE A 101 6.15 11.83 -2.77
C PHE A 101 6.55 12.53 -1.45
N ALA A 102 7.74 12.24 -0.92
CA ALA A 102 8.21 12.74 0.37
C ALA A 102 8.23 14.28 0.45
N ASP A 103 8.58 14.96 -0.64
CA ASP A 103 8.58 16.43 -0.74
C ASP A 103 7.19 17.06 -0.53
N THR A 104 6.13 16.28 -0.76
CA THR A 104 4.73 16.71 -0.62
C THR A 104 4.04 16.09 0.60
N ALA A 105 4.70 15.17 1.29
CA ALA A 105 4.16 14.51 2.46
C ALA A 105 4.31 15.37 3.72
N VAL A 106 3.39 15.19 4.66
CA VAL A 106 3.49 15.81 5.99
C VAL A 106 4.60 15.11 6.78
N ASP A 107 5.45 15.89 7.44
CA ASP A 107 6.41 15.35 8.41
C ASP A 107 5.65 14.88 9.68
N LEU A 108 5.58 13.57 9.87
CA LEU A 108 4.87 12.94 10.98
C LEU A 108 5.73 12.84 12.24
N THR A 109 7.02 13.15 12.15
CA THR A 109 7.98 13.05 13.27
C THR A 109 7.50 13.82 14.51
N PRO A 110 7.03 15.08 14.42
CA PRO A 110 6.57 15.83 15.58
C PRO A 110 5.34 15.22 16.25
N TYR A 111 4.47 14.55 15.48
CA TYR A 111 3.27 13.91 15.98
C TYR A 111 3.61 12.62 16.75
N LEU A 112 4.55 11.83 16.23
CA LEU A 112 5.05 10.63 16.90
C LEU A 112 5.89 10.96 18.15
N ASP A 113 6.67 12.03 18.12
CA ASP A 113 7.45 12.46 19.28
C ASP A 113 6.56 13.04 20.40
N ALA A 114 5.42 13.64 20.05
CA ALA A 114 4.42 14.11 21.00
C ALA A 114 3.58 12.98 21.62
N ASP A 115 3.52 11.81 20.99
CA ASP A 115 2.80 10.63 21.47
C ASP A 115 3.70 9.38 21.49
N PRO A 116 4.58 9.24 22.50
CA PRO A 116 5.49 8.10 22.60
C PRO A 116 4.79 6.75 22.76
N GLU A 117 3.60 6.73 23.35
CA GLU A 117 2.81 5.50 23.47
C GLU A 117 2.32 5.05 22.09
N PHE A 118 1.83 5.98 21.27
CA PHE A 118 1.47 5.68 19.89
C PHE A 118 2.69 5.28 19.05
N LYS A 119 3.82 5.98 19.20
CA LYS A 119 5.07 5.63 18.51
C LYS A 119 5.55 4.21 18.83
N ALA A 120 5.34 3.75 20.05
CA ALA A 120 5.76 2.41 20.50
C ALA A 120 4.98 1.24 19.85
N TYR A 121 3.88 1.50 19.14
CA TYR A 121 3.20 0.46 18.35
C TYR A 121 3.99 0.05 17.10
N PHE A 122 4.94 0.87 16.66
CA PHE A 122 5.71 0.63 15.45
C PHE A 122 7.11 0.13 15.80
N SER A 123 7.56 -0.91 15.09
CA SER A 123 8.95 -1.34 15.20
C SER A 123 9.88 -0.30 14.59
N GLN A 124 11.13 -0.23 15.07
CA GLN A 124 12.12 0.67 14.51
C GLN A 124 12.31 0.44 13.00
N ALA A 125 12.39 -0.82 12.57
CA ALA A 125 12.52 -1.16 11.14
C ALA A 125 11.34 -0.66 10.29
N ALA A 126 10.12 -0.66 10.85
CA ALA A 126 8.95 -0.14 10.14
C ALA A 126 8.97 1.39 10.04
N LEU A 127 9.42 2.08 11.09
CA LEU A 127 9.60 3.54 11.07
C LEU A 127 10.75 3.95 10.14
N ASP A 128 11.85 3.20 10.12
CA ASP A 128 12.97 3.42 9.21
C ASP A 128 12.53 3.31 7.74
N ALA A 129 11.69 2.32 7.41
CA ALA A 129 11.12 2.16 6.08
C ALA A 129 10.18 3.32 5.67
N CYS A 130 9.61 4.03 6.64
CA CYS A 130 8.80 5.24 6.44
C CYS A 130 9.61 6.54 6.55
N THR A 131 10.94 6.46 6.76
CA THR A 131 11.79 7.63 6.94
C THR A 131 12.49 8.00 5.64
N VAL A 132 12.28 9.24 5.19
CA VAL A 132 12.96 9.83 4.02
C VAL A 132 13.58 11.14 4.46
N ASP A 133 14.88 11.31 4.18
CA ASP A 133 15.66 12.51 4.57
C ASP A 133 15.50 12.92 6.04
N GLY A 134 15.45 11.91 6.92
CA GLY A 134 15.33 12.09 8.38
C GLY A 134 13.93 12.42 8.88
N LYS A 135 12.91 12.40 8.00
CA LYS A 135 11.50 12.65 8.35
C LYS A 135 10.68 11.39 8.17
N ILE A 136 9.83 11.08 9.15
CA ILE A 136 8.84 10.01 9.01
C ILE A 136 7.69 10.57 8.15
N VAL A 137 7.52 10.05 6.93
CA VAL A 137 6.55 10.56 5.95
C VAL A 137 5.34 9.64 5.75
N CYS A 138 5.32 8.49 6.41
CA CYS A 138 4.18 7.58 6.45
C CYS A 138 4.06 6.87 7.80
N LEU A 139 2.90 6.24 8.03
CA LEU A 139 2.72 5.30 9.14
C LEU A 139 2.57 3.88 8.60
N PRO A 140 3.34 2.91 9.11
CA PRO A 140 3.19 1.53 8.71
C PRO A 140 1.93 0.94 9.34
N TRP A 141 1.03 0.40 8.53
CA TRP A 141 -0.24 -0.17 9.00
C TRP A 141 -0.33 -1.69 8.84
N GLU A 142 0.43 -2.27 7.90
CA GLU A 142 0.54 -3.70 7.68
C GLU A 142 1.95 -4.06 7.21
N SER A 143 2.31 -5.34 7.30
CA SER A 143 3.54 -5.88 6.73
C SER A 143 3.20 -7.10 5.90
N ASN A 144 3.67 -7.09 4.65
CA ASN A 144 3.43 -8.17 3.70
C ASN A 144 4.71 -8.99 3.54
N PHE A 145 4.62 -10.30 3.78
CA PHE A 145 5.72 -11.23 3.58
C PHE A 145 5.26 -12.38 2.68
N SER A 146 6.17 -12.88 1.84
CA SER A 146 5.87 -14.01 0.96
C SER A 146 5.94 -15.31 1.74
N VAL A 147 4.95 -16.17 1.52
CA VAL A 147 4.87 -17.50 2.12
C VAL A 147 4.57 -18.53 1.04
N ILE A 148 5.08 -19.74 1.23
CA ILE A 148 4.64 -20.92 0.49
C ILE A 148 3.58 -21.61 1.32
N LEU A 149 2.35 -21.66 0.84
CA LEU A 149 1.25 -22.36 1.48
C LEU A 149 1.16 -23.78 0.93
N GLY A 150 1.20 -24.78 1.81
CA GLY A 150 1.13 -26.19 1.45
C GLY A 150 -0.25 -26.79 1.74
N ASN A 151 -0.78 -27.57 0.80
CA ASN A 151 -1.93 -28.45 1.08
C ASN A 151 -1.43 -29.66 1.89
N LYS A 152 -1.86 -29.76 3.15
CA LYS A 152 -1.40 -30.81 4.08
C LYS A 152 -1.71 -32.22 3.56
N GLU A 153 -2.91 -32.46 3.04
CA GLU A 153 -3.31 -33.77 2.53
C GLU A 153 -2.44 -34.18 1.33
N ALA A 154 -2.16 -33.25 0.42
CA ALA A 154 -1.31 -33.52 -0.74
C ALA A 154 0.15 -33.80 -0.35
N ILE A 155 0.68 -33.07 0.63
CA ILE A 155 2.05 -33.24 1.15
C ILE A 155 2.19 -34.58 1.89
N GLU A 156 1.21 -34.93 2.72
CA GLU A 156 1.18 -36.20 3.45
C GLU A 156 1.03 -37.39 2.50
N ALA A 157 0.13 -37.32 1.52
CA ALA A 157 -0.05 -38.35 0.50
C ALA A 157 1.22 -38.57 -0.34
N ALA A 158 2.03 -37.52 -0.53
CA ALA A 158 3.30 -37.59 -1.23
C ALA A 158 4.48 -38.06 -0.36
N GLY A 159 4.29 -38.25 0.95
CA GLY A 159 5.37 -38.62 1.87
C GLY A 159 6.49 -37.57 1.93
N VAL A 160 6.11 -36.29 1.86
CA VAL A 160 7.03 -35.16 1.98
C VAL A 160 7.11 -34.71 3.45
N THR A 161 8.32 -34.62 3.98
CA THR A 161 8.59 -33.99 5.28
C THR A 161 8.97 -32.53 5.03
N ILE A 162 8.35 -31.60 5.76
CA ILE A 162 8.65 -30.16 5.68
C ILE A 162 9.78 -29.85 6.67
N PRO A 163 10.96 -29.42 6.21
CA PRO A 163 12.03 -28.96 7.08
C PRO A 163 11.78 -27.52 7.59
N ASP A 164 12.52 -27.12 8.64
CA ASP A 164 12.50 -25.75 9.15
C ASP A 164 13.10 -24.74 8.15
N ALA A 165 14.02 -25.20 7.30
CA ALA A 165 14.63 -24.43 6.21
C ALA A 165 14.77 -25.31 4.97
N TRP A 166 14.56 -24.71 3.80
CA TRP A 166 14.63 -25.41 2.51
C TRP A 166 15.88 -25.01 1.74
N THR A 167 16.60 -26.00 1.23
CA THR A 167 17.45 -25.83 0.04
C THR A 167 16.62 -25.94 -1.23
N PHE A 168 17.17 -25.45 -2.35
CA PHE A 168 16.49 -25.58 -3.65
C PHE A 168 16.36 -27.06 -4.05
N GLU A 169 17.38 -27.86 -3.76
CA GLU A 169 17.40 -29.29 -4.03
C GLU A 169 16.30 -30.03 -3.24
N GLU A 170 16.17 -29.76 -1.93
CA GLU A 170 15.09 -30.32 -1.12
C GLU A 170 13.71 -29.92 -1.66
N PHE A 171 13.56 -28.64 -2.04
CA PHE A 171 12.31 -28.15 -2.60
C PHE A 171 11.95 -28.88 -3.90
N THR A 172 12.90 -29.05 -4.81
CA THR A 172 12.68 -29.81 -6.06
C THR A 172 12.37 -31.28 -5.81
N ALA A 173 13.02 -31.92 -4.82
CA ALA A 173 12.73 -33.31 -4.45
C ALA A 173 11.32 -33.46 -3.84
N ALA A 174 10.87 -32.48 -3.05
CA ALA A 174 9.49 -32.44 -2.59
C ALA A 174 8.51 -32.26 -3.76
N CYS A 175 8.82 -31.38 -4.72
CA CYS A 175 7.99 -31.21 -5.91
C CYS A 175 7.87 -32.50 -6.73
N GLU A 176 8.98 -33.25 -6.88
CA GLU A 176 8.98 -34.54 -7.58
C GLU A 176 8.03 -35.54 -6.91
N LYS A 177 8.10 -35.68 -5.59
CA LYS A 177 7.21 -36.55 -4.81
C LYS A 177 5.74 -36.16 -4.95
N ILE A 178 5.44 -34.86 -4.83
CA ILE A 178 4.06 -34.35 -4.96
C ILE A 178 3.51 -34.63 -6.36
N LYS A 179 4.33 -34.44 -7.39
CA LYS A 179 3.97 -34.76 -8.78
C LYS A 179 3.73 -36.26 -8.97
N ALA A 180 4.61 -37.11 -8.43
CA ALA A 180 4.47 -38.57 -8.49
C ALA A 180 3.22 -39.08 -7.77
N ALA A 181 2.76 -38.38 -6.73
CA ALA A 181 1.49 -38.63 -6.04
C ALA A 181 0.25 -38.09 -6.79
N GLY A 182 0.42 -37.52 -7.99
CA GLY A 182 -0.67 -37.06 -8.86
C GLY A 182 -1.15 -35.64 -8.59
N SER A 183 -0.47 -34.88 -7.72
CA SER A 183 -0.80 -33.49 -7.41
C SER A 183 0.10 -32.51 -8.16
N PHE A 184 -0.37 -31.29 -8.39
CA PHE A 184 0.45 -30.24 -8.97
C PHE A 184 1.38 -29.63 -7.89
N PRO A 185 2.71 -29.56 -8.07
CA PRO A 185 3.60 -29.26 -6.95
C PRO A 185 3.56 -27.82 -6.42
N PHE A 186 3.58 -26.83 -7.30
CA PHE A 186 3.76 -25.44 -6.89
C PHE A 186 3.12 -24.47 -7.88
N THR A 187 2.45 -23.42 -7.40
CA THR A 187 1.78 -22.42 -8.23
C THR A 187 2.02 -21.01 -7.72
N ASN A 188 1.96 -20.03 -8.63
CA ASN A 188 1.82 -18.62 -8.30
C ASN A 188 0.67 -18.03 -9.12
N ALA A 189 -0.03 -17.08 -8.51
CA ALA A 189 -1.06 -16.31 -9.16
C ALA A 189 -0.44 -15.37 -10.21
N THR A 190 -1.02 -15.30 -11.41
CA THR A 190 -0.58 -14.37 -12.48
C THR A 190 -1.41 -13.11 -12.57
N ASP A 191 -2.52 -13.04 -11.85
CA ASP A 191 -3.31 -11.83 -11.73
C ASP A 191 -2.50 -10.70 -11.07
N LEU A 192 -2.92 -9.47 -11.32
CA LEU A 192 -2.42 -8.27 -10.63
C LEU A 192 -0.88 -8.11 -10.69
N ASN A 193 -0.26 -8.55 -11.79
CA ASN A 193 1.19 -8.51 -11.99
C ASN A 193 2.00 -9.32 -10.94
N ARG A 194 1.36 -10.28 -10.25
CA ARG A 194 1.96 -11.08 -9.17
C ARG A 194 2.93 -12.14 -9.66
N GLY A 195 3.01 -12.39 -10.97
CA GLY A 195 4.03 -13.26 -11.57
C GLY A 195 5.47 -12.84 -11.20
N ALA A 196 5.71 -11.54 -11.03
CA ALA A 196 7.01 -11.00 -10.61
C ALA A 196 7.43 -11.44 -9.20
N TRP A 197 6.50 -11.90 -8.35
CA TRP A 197 6.81 -12.32 -6.98
C TRP A 197 7.69 -13.57 -6.93
N ILE A 198 7.60 -14.48 -7.90
CA ILE A 198 8.55 -15.62 -7.95
C ILE A 198 9.95 -15.11 -8.16
N TYR A 199 10.17 -14.26 -9.17
CA TYR A 199 11.48 -13.70 -9.44
C TYR A 199 12.01 -12.88 -8.26
N ARG A 200 11.16 -12.04 -7.63
CA ARG A 200 11.54 -11.25 -6.44
C ARG A 200 12.02 -12.14 -5.29
N ASN A 201 11.27 -13.20 -4.96
CA ASN A 201 11.62 -14.08 -3.85
C ASN A 201 12.80 -15.01 -4.18
N ALA A 202 12.93 -15.44 -5.43
CA ALA A 202 14.11 -16.15 -5.91
C ALA A 202 15.36 -15.27 -5.79
N MET A 203 15.29 -14.01 -6.23
CA MET A 203 16.37 -13.03 -6.05
C MET A 203 16.75 -12.83 -4.58
N LEU A 204 15.76 -12.68 -3.69
CA LEU A 204 16.02 -12.56 -2.26
C LEU A 204 16.73 -13.80 -1.71
N SER A 205 16.34 -15.00 -2.15
CA SER A 205 16.93 -16.26 -1.72
C SER A 205 18.38 -16.41 -2.20
N GLU A 206 18.66 -16.09 -3.47
CA GLU A 206 20.02 -16.12 -4.03
C GLU A 206 20.91 -15.05 -3.38
N ALA A 207 20.43 -13.82 -3.26
CA ALA A 207 21.16 -12.74 -2.62
C ALA A 207 21.45 -13.05 -1.15
N THR A 208 20.50 -13.65 -0.41
CA THR A 208 20.74 -14.08 0.98
C THR A 208 21.80 -15.16 1.06
N SER A 209 21.71 -16.17 0.19
CA SER A 209 22.69 -17.26 0.12
C SER A 209 24.10 -16.76 -0.24
N ALA A 210 24.18 -15.70 -1.05
CA ALA A 210 25.43 -15.05 -1.43
C ALA A 210 25.93 -14.00 -0.42
N GLY A 211 25.20 -13.74 0.67
CA GLY A 211 25.54 -12.69 1.64
C GLY A 211 25.32 -11.25 1.13
N LYS A 212 24.54 -11.07 0.05
CA LYS A 212 24.22 -9.81 -0.63
C LYS A 212 22.77 -9.34 -0.44
N ALA A 213 22.08 -9.83 0.60
CA ALA A 213 20.69 -9.43 0.87
C ALA A 213 20.54 -7.91 1.03
N ALA A 214 21.51 -7.25 1.69
CA ALA A 214 21.51 -5.80 1.84
C ALA A 214 21.62 -5.07 0.49
N ASP A 215 22.49 -5.52 -0.41
CA ASP A 215 22.65 -4.95 -1.74
C ASP A 215 21.38 -5.12 -2.59
N TYR A 216 20.70 -6.27 -2.45
CA TYR A 216 19.42 -6.51 -3.11
C TYR A 216 18.33 -5.55 -2.62
N VAL A 217 18.18 -5.42 -1.30
CA VAL A 217 17.19 -4.52 -0.68
C VAL A 217 17.47 -3.06 -1.02
N ALA A 218 18.74 -2.66 -1.10
CA ALA A 218 19.16 -1.33 -1.51
C ALA A 218 19.02 -1.06 -3.02
N GLY A 219 18.57 -2.04 -3.82
CA GLY A 219 18.48 -1.91 -5.27
C GLY A 219 19.83 -1.76 -5.97
N SER A 220 20.92 -2.15 -5.30
CA SER A 220 22.30 -2.02 -5.79
C SER A 220 22.77 -3.24 -6.60
N LEU A 221 22.03 -4.36 -6.56
CA LEU A 221 22.28 -5.49 -7.44
C LEU A 221 21.72 -5.24 -8.84
N GLY A 222 22.62 -5.34 -9.83
CA GLY A 222 22.25 -5.26 -11.24
C GLY A 222 21.35 -6.41 -11.69
N PHE A 223 20.51 -6.14 -12.69
CA PHE A 223 19.66 -7.15 -13.31
C PHE A 223 20.47 -8.25 -14.04
N ASP A 224 21.70 -7.96 -14.42
CA ASP A 224 22.66 -8.87 -15.06
C ASP A 224 23.59 -9.57 -14.06
N SER A 225 23.29 -9.50 -12.76
CA SER A 225 24.06 -10.17 -11.70
C SER A 225 23.98 -11.71 -11.76
N ASP A 226 24.97 -12.37 -11.15
CA ASP A 226 24.99 -13.83 -11.01
C ASP A 226 23.77 -14.33 -10.23
N GLU A 227 23.31 -13.59 -9.22
CA GLU A 227 22.12 -13.90 -8.43
C GLU A 227 20.85 -13.84 -9.30
N SER A 228 20.73 -12.84 -10.18
CA SER A 228 19.62 -12.71 -11.14
C SER A 228 19.59 -13.87 -12.11
N LYS A 229 20.75 -14.20 -12.68
CA LYS A 229 20.88 -15.36 -13.55
C LYS A 229 20.48 -16.65 -12.84
N ALA A 230 21.00 -16.89 -11.63
CA ALA A 230 20.68 -18.08 -10.84
C ALA A 230 19.18 -18.15 -10.49
N ALA A 231 18.57 -17.04 -10.10
CA ALA A 231 17.14 -16.95 -9.81
C ALA A 231 16.27 -17.31 -11.04
N LEU A 232 16.64 -16.80 -12.22
CA LEU A 232 15.96 -17.12 -13.48
C LEU A 232 16.17 -18.58 -13.90
N GLU A 233 17.39 -19.10 -13.80
CA GLU A 233 17.72 -20.49 -14.14
C GLU A 233 16.97 -21.48 -13.24
N LYS A 234 16.91 -21.22 -11.92
CA LYS A 234 16.14 -22.04 -10.97
C LYS A 234 14.64 -21.96 -11.24
N THR A 235 14.11 -20.77 -11.52
CA THR A 235 12.70 -20.60 -11.90
C THR A 235 12.37 -21.37 -13.18
N LYS A 236 13.26 -21.29 -14.18
CA LYS A 236 13.14 -22.06 -15.42
C LYS A 236 13.19 -23.57 -15.17
N ALA A 237 14.08 -24.05 -14.30
CA ALA A 237 14.17 -25.47 -13.98
C ALA A 237 12.86 -26.02 -13.37
N LEU A 238 12.21 -25.25 -12.48
CA LEU A 238 10.90 -25.61 -11.94
C LEU A 238 9.82 -25.70 -13.02
N TYR A 239 9.85 -24.78 -13.98
CA TYR A 239 8.91 -24.77 -15.11
C TYR A 239 9.16 -25.94 -16.08
N ASP A 240 10.41 -26.16 -16.49
CA ASP A 240 10.80 -27.22 -17.42
C ASP A 240 10.49 -28.62 -16.85
N ALA A 241 10.64 -28.80 -15.53
CA ALA A 241 10.25 -30.04 -14.83
C ALA A 241 8.72 -30.19 -14.66
N SER A 242 7.92 -29.21 -15.09
CA SER A 242 6.48 -29.11 -14.86
C SER A 242 6.11 -29.20 -13.38
N TYR A 243 6.96 -28.67 -12.50
CA TYR A 243 6.64 -28.48 -11.07
C TYR A 243 5.88 -27.18 -10.85
N TYR A 244 6.05 -26.22 -11.75
CA TYR A 244 5.50 -24.88 -11.66
C TYR A 244 4.61 -24.54 -12.86
N ASN A 245 3.43 -23.99 -12.58
CA ASN A 245 2.51 -23.45 -13.57
C ASN A 245 1.85 -22.20 -13.00
N PHE A 246 1.43 -21.33 -13.91
CA PHE A 246 0.68 -20.14 -13.62
C PHE A 246 -0.81 -20.47 -13.62
N ILE A 247 -1.49 -20.21 -12.50
CA ILE A 247 -2.95 -20.40 -12.43
C ILE A 247 -3.60 -19.02 -12.45
N LYS A 248 -4.57 -18.83 -13.36
CA LYS A 248 -5.51 -17.71 -13.27
C LYS A 248 -6.52 -18.09 -12.19
N MET A 249 -6.46 -17.46 -11.02
CA MET A 249 -7.49 -17.62 -10.01
C MET A 249 -8.79 -17.04 -10.58
N SER A 250 -9.69 -17.90 -11.08
CA SER A 250 -11.06 -17.48 -11.40
C SER A 250 -11.77 -17.20 -10.09
N GLY A 251 -12.30 -15.98 -9.94
CA GLY A 251 -12.88 -15.45 -8.70
C GLY A 251 -14.20 -16.08 -8.24
N GLU A 252 -14.37 -17.39 -8.39
CA GLU A 252 -15.46 -18.11 -7.73
C GLU A 252 -14.94 -18.58 -6.38
N SER A 253 -15.31 -17.85 -5.34
CA SER A 253 -15.23 -18.30 -3.96
C SER A 253 -16.10 -19.55 -3.81
N VAL A 254 -15.49 -20.73 -3.87
CA VAL A 254 -16.15 -21.98 -3.46
C VAL A 254 -15.88 -22.14 -1.96
N TYR A 255 -16.72 -21.47 -1.17
CA TYR A 255 -17.00 -21.92 0.20
C TYR A 255 -18.40 -22.54 0.16
N GLU A 256 -18.46 -23.87 0.16
CA GLU A 256 -19.59 -24.61 0.73
C GLU A 256 -19.29 -24.90 2.21
#